data_AF-L7SV38-F1
#
_entry.id   AF-L7SV38-F1
#
_cell.length_a   1.000
_cell.length_b   1.000
_cell.length_c   1.000
_cell.angle_alpha   90.00
_cell.angle_beta   90.00
_cell.angle_gamma   90.00
#
_symmetry.space_group_name_H-M   'P 1'
#
loop_
_entity.id
_entity.type
_entity.pdbx_description
1 polymer ?
#
loop_
_entity_poly.entity_id
_entity_poly.type
_entity_poly.pdbx_seq_one_letter_code
_entity_poly.pdbx_strand_id
1 'polypeptide(L)' 'MNIIEYYKTLETVDSGSITPEILKKSKQIGFSDKQIAAAIKSTELAVRKLREGFKITPFVKQIDTVA' A
#
# COMPACT_ATOMS: atom_id res chain seq x y z
N MET A 1 3.79 11.39 -11.81
CA MET A 1 2.84 11.20 -10.69
C MET A 1 3.63 11.38 -9.40
N ASN A 2 3.32 12.40 -8.61
CA ASN A 2 4.11 12.75 -7.43
C ASN A 2 3.66 11.92 -6.23
N ILE A 3 4.60 11.25 -5.55
CA ILE A 3 4.36 10.44 -4.34
C ILE A 3 3.61 11.25 -3.26
N ILE A 4 3.93 12.54 -3.13
CA ILE A 4 3.31 13.46 -2.17
C ILE A 4 1.82 13.70 -2.47
N GLU A 5 1.45 13.79 -3.74
CA GLU A 5 0.07 14.02 -4.16
C GLU A 5 -0.79 12.80 -3.88
N TYR A 6 -0.22 11.61 -4.09
CA TYR A 6 -0.87 10.35 -3.73
C TYR A 6 -1.03 10.17 -2.21
N TYR A 7 -0.06 10.63 -1.43
CA TYR A 7 -0.16 10.65 0.03
C TYR A 7 -1.31 11.54 0.52
N LYS A 8 -1.47 12.74 -0.06
CA LYS A 8 -2.63 13.61 0.26
C LYS A 8 -3.97 12.96 -0.09
N THR A 9 -4.04 12.20 -1.19
CA THR A 9 -5.26 11.45 -1.52
C THR A 9 -5.50 10.32 -0.53
N LEU A 10 -4.45 9.63 -0.06
CA LEU A 10 -4.58 8.64 1.01
C LEU A 10 -5.06 9.24 2.33
N GLU A 11 -4.64 10.47 2.68
CA GLU A 11 -5.13 11.15 3.88
C GLU A 11 -6.63 11.50 3.83
N THR A 12 -7.19 11.68 2.63
CA THR A 12 -8.64 11.88 2.46
C THR A 12 -9.44 10.58 2.59
N VAL A 13 -8.78 9.43 2.53
CA VAL A 13 -9.41 8.12 2.64
C VAL A 13 -9.40 7.70 4.10
N ASP A 14 -10.59 7.56 4.67
CA ASP A 14 -10.71 7.13 6.05
C ASP A 14 -10.32 5.66 6.22
N SER A 15 -9.83 5.28 7.41
CA SER A 15 -9.32 3.93 7.68
C SER A 15 -10.33 2.81 7.42
N GLY A 16 -11.63 3.09 7.57
CA GLY A 16 -12.73 2.16 7.29
C GLY A 16 -13.15 2.08 5.82
N SER A 17 -12.69 3.01 4.98
CA SER A 17 -13.09 3.14 3.57
C SER A 17 -11.97 2.76 2.60
N ILE A 18 -10.86 2.20 3.11
CA ILE A 18 -9.73 1.85 2.25
C ILE A 18 -10.08 0.63 1.39
N THR A 19 -10.06 0.82 0.09
CA THR A 19 -10.35 -0.25 -0.87
C THR A 19 -9.09 -1.05 -1.20
N PRO A 20 -9.22 -2.32 -1.62
CA PRO A 20 -8.08 -3.12 -2.08
C PRO A 20 -7.33 -2.48 -3.25
N GLU A 21 -8.01 -1.72 -4.10
CA GLU A 21 -7.40 -0.99 -5.22
C GLU A 21 -6.46 0.12 -4.75
N ILE A 22 -6.88 0.91 -3.76
CA ILE A 22 -6.04 1.94 -3.14
C ILE A 22 -4.82 1.29 -2.52
N LEU A 23 -5.00 0.22 -1.74
CA LEU A 23 -3.89 -0.47 -1.09
C LEU A 23 -2.90 -1.07 -2.11
N LYS A 24 -3.40 -1.69 -3.18
CA LYS A 24 -2.58 -2.23 -4.27
C LYS A 24 -1.79 -1.14 -4.97
N LYS A 25 -2.44 -0.01 -5.28
CA LYS A 25 -1.81 1.13 -5.94
C LYS A 25 -0.74 1.78 -5.06
N SER A 26 -0.98 1.94 -3.75
CA SER A 26 0.03 2.34 -2.78
C SER A 26 1.27 1.46 -2.84
N LYS A 27 1.09 0.12 -2.79
CA LYS A 27 2.21 -0.83 -2.87
C LYS A 27 2.95 -0.76 -4.22
N GLN A 28 2.24 -0.56 -5.32
CA GLN A 28 2.84 -0.41 -6.66
C GLN A 28 3.68 0.86 -6.80
N ILE A 29 3.29 1.94 -6.13
CA ILE A 29 4.05 3.20 -6.09
C ILE A 29 5.27 3.10 -5.16
N GLY A 30 5.36 2.04 -4.34
CA GLY A 30 6.47 1.79 -3.42
C GLY A 30 6.20 2.21 -1.98
N PHE A 31 4.95 2.52 -1.61
CA PHE A 31 4.61 2.84 -0.22
C PHE A 31 4.78 1.61 0.70
N SER A 32 5.38 1.87 1.86
CA SER A 32 5.44 0.90 2.97
C SER A 32 4.12 0.85 3.74
N ASP A 33 3.87 -0.26 4.43
CA ASP A 33 2.66 -0.44 5.24
C ASP A 33 2.61 0.62 6.36
N LYS A 34 3.77 1.04 6.89
CA LYS A 34 3.92 2.13 7.87
C LYS A 34 3.47 3.49 7.33
N GLN A 35 3.84 3.83 6.08
CA GLN A 35 3.43 5.10 5.47
C GLN A 35 1.94 5.12 5.16
N ILE A 36 1.39 4.00 4.68
CA ILE A 36 -0.05 3.87 4.44
C ILE A 36 -0.82 4.00 5.75
N ALA A 37 -0.35 3.33 6.81
CA ALA A 37 -0.91 3.43 8.15
C ALA A 37 -0.91 4.87 8.68
N ALA A 38 0.19 5.60 8.49
CA ALA A 38 0.27 7.01 8.89
C ALA A 38 -0.74 7.90 8.14
N ALA A 39 -0.90 7.69 6.83
CA ALA A 39 -1.83 8.47 6.01
C ALA A 39 -3.29 8.27 6.42
N ILE A 40 -3.70 7.02 6.67
CA ILE A 40 -5.08 6.68 7.03
C ILE A 40 -5.34 6.71 8.55
N LYS A 41 -4.37 7.20 9.35
CA LYS A 41 -4.40 7.22 10.82
C LYS A 41 -4.73 5.85 11.43
N SER A 42 -4.20 4.79 10.83
CA SER A 42 -4.34 3.40 11.31
C SER A 42 -3.00 2.86 11.80
N THR A 43 -2.98 1.59 12.20
CA THR A 43 -1.75 0.91 12.63
C THR A 43 -1.16 0.09 11.50
N GLU A 44 0.17 -0.04 11.46
CA GLU A 44 0.87 -0.90 10.49
C GLU A 44 0.31 -2.33 10.54
N LEU A 45 -0.02 -2.83 11.74
CA LEU A 45 -0.60 -4.15 11.94
C LEU A 45 -1.98 -4.29 11.29
N ALA A 46 -2.84 -3.27 11.41
CA ALA A 46 -4.15 -3.27 10.75
C ALA A 46 -4.01 -3.26 9.23
N VAL A 47 -3.09 -2.43 8.69
CA VAL A 47 -2.79 -2.40 7.25
C VAL A 47 -2.24 -3.75 6.77
N ARG A 48 -1.37 -4.40 7.55
CA ARG A 48 -0.83 -5.74 7.22
C ARG A 48 -1.92 -6.80 7.17
N LYS A 49 -2.79 -6.86 8.18
CA LYS A 49 -3.95 -7.77 8.22
C LYS A 49 -4.90 -7.55 7.04
N LEU A 50 -5.16 -6.28 6.73
CA LEU A 50 -6.02 -5.91 5.60
C LEU A 50 -5.39 -6.31 4.27
N ARG A 51 -4.09 -6.06 4.11
CA ARG A 51 -3.30 -6.45 2.94
C ARG A 51 -3.33 -7.95 2.71
N GLU A 52 -3.19 -8.73 3.77
CA GLU A 52 -3.30 -10.20 3.75
C GLU A 52 -4.71 -10.66 3.42
N GLY A 53 -5.74 -10.04 4.01
CA GLY A 53 -7.15 -10.32 3.70
C GLY A 53 -7.49 -10.06 2.23
N PHE A 54 -6.89 -9.04 1.63
CA PHE A 54 -7.02 -8.73 0.21
C PHE A 54 -6.05 -9.51 -0.70
N LYS A 55 -5.22 -10.40 -0.15
CA LYS A 55 -4.19 -11.16 -0.87
C LYS A 55 -3.22 -10.28 -1.67
N ILE A 56 -2.93 -9.08 -1.18
CA ILE A 56 -1.99 -8.13 -1.79
C ILE A 56 -0.58 -8.45 -1.25
N THR A 57 0.03 -9.52 -1.77
CA THR A 57 1.38 -9.92 -1.38
C THR A 57 2.41 -9.48 -2.42
N PRO A 58 3.60 -9.02 -2.00
CA PRO A 58 4.68 -8.77 -2.94
C PRO A 58 5.03 -10.08 -3.67
N PHE A 59 5.28 -9.99 -4.97
CA PHE A 59 5.75 -11.12 -5.76
C PHE A 59 7.25 -10.95 -5.99
N VAL A 60 8.02 -11.99 -5.68
CA VAL A 60 9.44 -12.03 -6.00
C VAL A 60 9.57 -12.40 -7.48
N LYS A 61 10.01 -11.45 -8.30
CA LYS A 61 10.44 -11.77 -9.67
C LYS A 61 11.91 -12.15 -9.64
N GLN A 62 12.23 -13.38 -10.01
CA GLN A 62 13.60 -13.78 -10.28
C GLN A 62 14.04 -13.10 -11.58
N ILE A 63 15.11 -12.32 -11.52
CA ILE A 63 15.74 -11.76 -12.71
C ILE A 63 16.81 -12.78 -13.13
N ASP A 64 16.46 -13.67 -14.05
CA ASP A 64 17.45 -14.54 -14.70
C ASP A 64 18.23 -13.69 -15.69
N THR A 65 19.42 -13.24 -15.30
CA THR A 65 20.42 -12.70 -16.23
C THR A 65 21.50 -13.75 -16.46
N VAL A 66 21.23 -14.71 -17.34
CA VAL A 66 22.29 -15.29 -18.18
C VAL A 66 22.23 -14.56 -19.50
N ALA A 67 23.01 -13.48 -19.58
CA ALA A 67 23.35 -12.77 -20.80
C ALA A 67 24.72 -13.24 -21.29
#